data_AF-A0A3R9UDV3-F1
#
_entry.id   AF-A0A3R9UDV3-F1
#
_cell.length_a   1.000
_cell.length_b   1.000
_cell.length_c   1.000
_cell.angle_alpha   90.00
_cell.angle_beta   90.00
_cell.angle_gamma   90.00
#
_symmetry.space_group_name_H-M   'P 1'
#
loop_
_entity.id
_entity.type
_entity.pdbx_description
1 polymer ?
#
loop_
_entity_poly.entity_id
_entity_poly.type
_entity_poly.pdbx_seq_one_letter_code
_entity_poly.pdbx_strand_id
1 'polypeptide(L)'
;MNKKLAAALSGGAVLMLVLSGCSDDEGNKVEDWAKTFCDQAKPQIQKRADAHQIIISTAADSKPAEIQAADSKAFQDIANADRALAKAVEAAGAPPVENGAKVQEDAIKELNATAVAYEGLKKEVDALDPANQQKFADGLQDVADGLTKIEKMDQAALAKLEEGELGQAMAKQPGCQKPTASVPPKTSGSASASPKAGSTSSDKGADADAGTDADADADSGSDSSGPSKKASAKPSKKSSE
;
A
#
# COMPACT_ATOMS: atom_id res chain seq x y z
N MET A 1 8.54 -71.83 -0.46
CA MET A 1 9.86 -71.27 -0.76
C MET A 1 9.76 -69.75 -0.55
N ASN A 2 10.19 -69.22 0.61
CA ASN A 2 11.49 -68.56 0.87
C ASN A 2 11.62 -67.22 0.11
N LYS A 3 11.83 -66.03 0.69
CA LYS A 3 12.44 -65.65 1.97
C LYS A 3 12.02 -64.24 2.42
N LYS A 4 12.06 -64.08 3.73
CA LYS A 4 11.89 -62.89 4.56
C LYS A 4 12.91 -61.78 4.24
N LEU A 5 12.50 -60.52 4.39
CA LEU A 5 13.33 -59.48 4.97
C LEU A 5 12.49 -58.67 5.96
N ALA A 6 12.66 -59.02 7.23
CA ALA A 6 12.34 -58.17 8.35
C ALA A 6 13.49 -57.16 8.50
N ALA A 7 13.17 -55.87 8.47
CA ALA A 7 14.05 -54.82 8.94
C ALA A 7 13.35 -54.15 10.13
N ALA A 8 13.83 -54.50 11.32
CA ALA A 8 13.55 -53.80 12.56
C ALA A 8 14.44 -52.54 12.60
N LEU A 9 13.83 -51.36 12.50
CA LEU A 9 14.33 -50.15 13.16
C LEU A 9 13.33 -49.90 14.30
N SER A 10 13.67 -50.32 15.52
CA SER A 10 14.33 -49.46 16.51
C SER A 10 13.56 -48.16 16.71
N GLY A 11 12.79 -48.13 17.81
CA GLY A 11 11.93 -47.04 18.21
C GLY A 11 12.69 -45.73 18.33
N GLY A 12 12.25 -44.78 17.53
CA GLY A 12 12.52 -43.36 17.68
C GLY A 12 11.23 -42.65 17.33
N ALA A 13 10.24 -42.73 18.22
CA ALA A 13 9.22 -41.72 18.25
C ALA A 13 9.95 -40.42 18.60
N VAL A 14 10.43 -39.72 17.58
CA VAL A 14 10.65 -38.28 17.69
C VAL A 14 9.26 -37.74 17.92
N LEU A 15 8.89 -37.65 19.21
CA LEU A 15 8.02 -36.61 19.69
C LEU A 15 8.62 -35.34 19.11
N MET A 16 8.12 -34.94 17.94
CA MET A 16 8.18 -33.57 17.52
C MET A 16 7.68 -32.83 18.75
N LEU A 17 8.60 -32.11 19.39
CA LEU A 17 8.26 -31.01 20.28
C LEU A 17 7.54 -30.00 19.39
N VAL A 18 6.26 -30.31 19.11
CA VAL A 18 5.22 -29.32 18.97
C VAL A 18 5.39 -28.49 20.22
N LEU A 19 6.05 -27.34 20.08
CA LEU A 19 5.89 -26.24 21.02
C LEU A 19 4.43 -25.77 20.91
N SER A 20 3.50 -26.63 21.31
CA SER A 20 2.20 -26.22 21.81
C SER A 20 2.49 -25.62 23.16
N GLY A 21 2.79 -24.33 23.17
CA GLY A 21 2.45 -23.49 24.31
C GLY A 21 0.97 -23.69 24.56
N CYS A 22 0.67 -24.55 25.53
CA CYS A 22 -0.65 -24.93 25.95
C CYS A 22 -1.29 -23.74 26.65
N SER A 23 -2.05 -22.97 25.88
CA SER A 23 -3.15 -22.15 26.36
C SER A 23 -4.35 -22.50 25.48
N ASP A 24 -4.88 -23.72 25.62
CA ASP A 24 -6.02 -24.20 24.84
C ASP A 24 -7.27 -23.31 25.09
N ASP A 25 -7.31 -22.60 26.21
CA ASP A 25 -8.38 -21.66 26.55
C ASP A 25 -8.07 -20.22 26.09
N GLU A 26 -6.81 -19.76 26.17
CA GLU A 26 -6.45 -18.38 25.77
C GLU A 26 -6.15 -18.23 24.28
N GLY A 27 -5.52 -19.23 23.66
CA GLY A 27 -5.39 -19.34 22.20
C GLY A 27 -6.70 -19.72 21.49
N ASN A 28 -7.81 -19.80 22.22
CA ASN A 28 -9.14 -19.71 21.62
C ASN A 28 -9.72 -18.30 21.80
N LYS A 29 -9.41 -17.62 22.92
CA LYS A 29 -9.86 -16.24 23.16
C LYS A 29 -9.17 -15.22 22.25
N VAL A 30 -7.88 -15.34 21.98
CA VAL A 30 -7.15 -14.44 21.06
C VAL A 30 -7.73 -14.58 19.65
N GLU A 31 -7.98 -15.82 19.24
CA GLU A 31 -8.61 -16.17 17.97
C GLU A 31 -10.04 -15.64 17.85
N ASP A 32 -10.85 -15.76 18.90
CA ASP A 32 -12.22 -15.23 18.96
C ASP A 32 -12.24 -13.69 18.93
N TRP A 33 -11.32 -13.07 19.65
CA TRP A 33 -11.13 -11.62 19.61
C TRP A 33 -10.73 -11.16 18.20
N ALA A 34 -9.72 -11.81 17.61
CA ALA A 34 -9.25 -11.51 16.27
C ALA A 34 -10.39 -11.69 15.25
N LYS A 35 -11.18 -12.75 15.37
CA LYS A 35 -12.36 -12.97 14.53
C LYS A 35 -13.36 -11.82 14.65
N THR A 36 -13.71 -11.44 15.88
CA THR A 36 -14.66 -10.35 16.15
C THR A 36 -14.20 -9.04 15.53
N PHE A 37 -12.94 -8.67 15.76
CA PHE A 37 -12.35 -7.48 15.15
C PHE A 37 -12.32 -7.58 13.62
N CYS A 38 -11.78 -8.68 13.07
CA CYS A 38 -11.59 -8.85 11.63
C CYS A 38 -12.90 -8.90 10.84
N ASP A 39 -13.96 -9.48 11.41
CA ASP A 39 -15.29 -9.49 10.77
C ASP A 39 -15.86 -8.06 10.65
N GLN A 40 -15.60 -7.19 11.63
CA GLN A 40 -15.98 -5.78 11.59
C GLN A 40 -15.03 -4.92 10.74
N ALA A 41 -13.74 -5.25 10.74
CA ALA A 41 -12.69 -4.51 10.04
C ALA A 41 -12.74 -4.73 8.52
N LYS A 42 -13.12 -5.93 8.07
CA LYS A 42 -13.17 -6.34 6.65
C LYS A 42 -13.73 -5.28 5.69
N PRO A 43 -14.95 -4.72 5.88
CA PRO A 43 -15.46 -3.70 4.97
C PRO A 43 -14.61 -2.44 4.91
N GLN A 44 -13.96 -2.06 6.01
CA GLN A 44 -13.12 -0.87 6.08
C GLN A 44 -11.75 -1.13 5.45
N ILE A 45 -11.19 -2.33 5.65
CA ILE A 45 -9.97 -2.78 4.99
C ILE A 45 -10.16 -2.79 3.46
N GLN A 46 -11.30 -3.29 2.96
CA GLN A 46 -11.65 -3.22 1.55
C GLN A 46 -11.76 -1.76 1.07
N LYS A 47 -12.47 -0.91 1.83
CA LYS A 47 -12.65 0.50 1.49
C LYS A 47 -11.32 1.25 1.37
N ARG A 48 -10.35 0.99 2.27
CA ARG A 48 -8.98 1.54 2.17
C ARG A 48 -8.29 1.05 0.90
N ALA A 49 -8.34 -0.25 0.61
CA ALA A 49 -7.71 -0.80 -0.60
C ALA A 49 -8.27 -0.21 -1.89
N ASP A 50 -9.60 -0.04 -1.96
CA ASP A 50 -10.26 0.58 -3.10
C ASP A 50 -9.86 2.07 -3.24
N ALA A 51 -9.80 2.81 -2.13
CA ALA A 51 -9.34 4.20 -2.12
C ALA A 51 -7.87 4.34 -2.57
N HIS A 52 -6.98 3.46 -2.12
CA HIS A 52 -5.59 3.44 -2.60
C HIS A 52 -5.51 3.14 -4.10
N GLN A 53 -6.32 2.23 -4.63
CA GLN A 53 -6.35 2.02 -6.09
C GLN A 53 -6.93 3.20 -6.87
N ILE A 54 -7.87 3.95 -6.31
CA ILE A 54 -8.36 5.18 -6.93
C ILE A 54 -7.22 6.18 -7.11
N ILE A 55 -6.40 6.39 -6.08
CA ILE A 55 -5.21 7.26 -6.13
C ILE A 55 -4.25 6.77 -7.22
N ILE A 56 -3.85 5.49 -7.17
CA ILE A 56 -2.90 4.89 -8.11
C ILE A 56 -3.39 5.00 -9.56
N SER A 57 -4.65 4.61 -9.81
CA SER A 57 -5.21 4.58 -11.16
C SER A 57 -5.51 5.97 -11.73
N THR A 58 -5.70 6.98 -10.88
CA THR A 58 -5.94 8.36 -11.33
C THR A 58 -4.63 9.08 -11.61
N ALA A 59 -3.58 8.85 -10.82
CA ALA A 59 -2.28 9.48 -10.99
C ALA A 59 -1.60 9.19 -12.34
N ALA A 60 -1.87 8.04 -12.97
CA ALA A 60 -1.16 7.62 -14.18
C ALA A 60 -1.46 8.48 -15.42
N ASP A 61 -2.71 8.92 -15.64
CA ASP A 61 -3.15 9.46 -16.94
C ASP A 61 -4.21 10.58 -16.84
N SER A 62 -4.48 11.12 -15.65
CA SER A 62 -5.62 12.02 -15.43
C SER A 62 -5.23 13.50 -15.41
N LYS A 63 -6.21 14.38 -15.67
CA LYS A 63 -6.00 15.83 -15.58
C LYS A 63 -5.88 16.28 -14.12
N PRO A 64 -5.23 17.43 -13.81
CA PRO A 64 -5.11 17.94 -12.44
C PRO A 64 -6.42 17.98 -11.64
N ALA A 65 -7.52 18.44 -12.26
CA ALA A 65 -8.83 18.48 -11.60
C ALA A 65 -9.38 17.07 -11.26
N GLU A 66 -9.06 16.07 -12.09
CA GLU A 66 -9.47 14.68 -11.85
C GLU A 66 -8.63 14.04 -10.74
N ILE A 67 -7.31 14.31 -10.73
CA ILE A 67 -6.40 13.90 -9.65
C ILE A 67 -6.87 14.50 -8.32
N GLN A 68 -7.10 15.82 -8.29
CA GLN A 68 -7.57 16.52 -7.09
C GLN A 68 -8.86 15.90 -6.53
N ALA A 69 -9.86 15.69 -7.39
CA ALA A 69 -11.14 15.14 -6.96
C ALA A 69 -11.01 13.69 -6.47
N ALA A 70 -10.21 12.87 -7.15
CA ALA A 70 -9.99 11.48 -6.78
C ALA A 70 -9.23 11.34 -5.46
N ASP A 71 -8.12 12.07 -5.30
CA ASP A 71 -7.28 12.03 -4.10
C ASP A 71 -8.05 12.60 -2.90
N SER A 72 -8.77 13.71 -3.07
CA SER A 72 -9.64 14.27 -2.02
C SER A 72 -10.69 13.26 -1.53
N LYS A 73 -11.35 12.57 -2.46
CA LYS A 73 -12.32 11.53 -2.12
C LYS A 73 -11.64 10.33 -1.44
N ALA A 74 -10.51 9.88 -1.97
CA ALA A 74 -9.78 8.73 -1.44
C ALA A 74 -9.29 8.99 -0.02
N PHE A 75 -8.68 10.14 0.25
CA PHE A 75 -8.24 10.53 1.60
C PHE A 75 -9.41 10.62 2.57
N GLN A 76 -10.55 11.17 2.15
CA GLN A 76 -11.75 11.18 2.98
C GLN A 76 -12.26 9.75 3.28
N ASP A 77 -12.23 8.87 2.29
CA ASP A 77 -12.67 7.49 2.44
C ASP A 77 -11.76 6.68 3.37
N ILE A 78 -10.45 6.87 3.26
CA ILE A 78 -9.45 6.26 4.15
C ILE A 78 -9.63 6.78 5.57
N ALA A 79 -9.73 8.10 5.77
CA ALA A 79 -9.94 8.68 7.10
C ALA A 79 -11.21 8.14 7.79
N ASN A 80 -12.30 7.99 7.03
CA ASN A 80 -13.53 7.40 7.53
C ASN A 80 -13.38 5.91 7.87
N ALA A 81 -12.64 5.17 7.05
CA ALA A 81 -12.35 3.77 7.31
C ALA A 81 -11.49 3.59 8.57
N ASP A 82 -10.47 4.42 8.78
CA ASP A 82 -9.61 4.35 9.97
C ASP A 82 -10.40 4.67 11.26
N ARG A 83 -11.31 5.65 11.23
CA ARG A 83 -12.26 5.88 12.34
C ARG A 83 -13.18 4.68 12.59
N ALA A 84 -13.65 4.03 11.53
CA ALA A 84 -14.49 2.85 11.67
C ALA A 84 -13.71 1.65 12.21
N LEU A 85 -12.43 1.50 11.83
CA LEU A 85 -11.52 0.53 12.41
C LEU A 85 -11.27 0.80 13.90
N ALA A 86 -11.08 2.07 14.29
CA ALA A 86 -10.92 2.44 15.70
C ALA A 86 -12.16 2.02 16.53
N LYS A 87 -13.37 2.25 15.99
CA LYS A 87 -14.62 1.78 16.60
C LYS A 87 -14.73 0.26 16.65
N ALA A 88 -14.19 -0.46 15.66
CA ALA A 88 -14.16 -1.92 15.67
C ALA A 88 -13.21 -2.45 16.78
N VAL A 89 -12.06 -1.82 16.98
CA VAL A 89 -11.16 -2.13 18.11
C VAL A 89 -11.85 -1.84 19.46
N GLU A 90 -12.55 -0.71 19.57
CA GLU A 90 -13.32 -0.36 20.75
C GLU A 90 -14.41 -1.43 21.04
N ALA A 91 -15.17 -1.82 20.02
CA ALA A 91 -16.24 -2.80 20.14
C ALA A 91 -15.75 -4.22 20.43
N ALA A 92 -14.57 -4.61 19.93
CA ALA A 92 -13.95 -5.90 20.22
C ALA A 92 -13.41 -6.00 21.66
N GLY A 93 -13.18 -4.86 22.33
CA GLY A 93 -12.59 -4.82 23.66
C GLY A 93 -11.07 -5.04 23.63
N ALA A 94 -10.47 -5.18 24.82
CA ALA A 94 -9.05 -5.44 24.93
C ALA A 94 -8.71 -6.85 24.37
N PRO A 95 -7.71 -6.98 23.48
CA PRO A 95 -7.25 -8.29 23.06
C PRO A 95 -6.73 -9.08 24.26
N PRO A 96 -7.00 -10.40 24.34
CA PRO A 96 -6.60 -11.23 25.48
C PRO A 96 -5.13 -11.64 25.39
N VAL A 97 -4.25 -10.63 25.39
CA VAL A 97 -2.79 -10.76 25.39
C VAL A 97 -2.19 -9.92 26.53
N GLU A 98 -0.90 -10.11 26.81
CA GLU A 98 -0.20 -9.25 27.76
C GLU A 98 -0.34 -7.77 27.35
N ASN A 99 -0.68 -6.90 28.31
CA ASN A 99 -0.95 -5.49 28.08
C ASN A 99 -2.09 -5.18 27.09
N GLY A 100 -3.04 -6.09 26.89
CA GLY A 100 -4.14 -5.95 25.95
C GLY A 100 -4.93 -4.63 26.03
N ALA A 101 -5.19 -4.13 27.24
CA ALA A 101 -5.86 -2.83 27.41
C ALA A 101 -5.05 -1.67 26.82
N LYS A 102 -3.71 -1.70 26.96
CA LYS A 102 -2.82 -0.72 26.36
C LYS A 102 -2.75 -0.88 24.84
N VAL A 103 -2.71 -2.12 24.35
CA VAL A 103 -2.77 -2.40 22.90
C VAL A 103 -4.04 -1.82 22.29
N GLN A 104 -5.18 -1.99 22.96
CA GLN A 104 -6.46 -1.44 22.53
C GLN A 104 -6.44 0.10 22.49
N GLU A 105 -6.02 0.76 23.57
CA GLU A 105 -5.95 2.22 23.65
C GLU A 105 -4.98 2.80 22.60
N ASP A 106 -3.78 2.24 22.50
CA ASP A 106 -2.78 2.65 21.52
C ASP A 106 -3.36 2.48 20.09
N ALA A 107 -4.01 1.36 19.77
CA ALA A 107 -4.60 1.14 18.45
C ALA A 107 -5.72 2.14 18.13
N ILE A 108 -6.64 2.40 19.06
CA ILE A 108 -7.71 3.40 18.89
C ILE A 108 -7.10 4.78 18.66
N LYS A 109 -6.09 5.15 19.43
CA LYS A 109 -5.41 6.44 19.32
C LYS A 109 -4.72 6.60 17.97
N GLU A 110 -3.93 5.61 17.55
CA GLU A 110 -3.19 5.68 16.29
C GLU A 110 -4.15 5.70 15.08
N LEU A 111 -5.18 4.85 15.06
CA LEU A 111 -6.18 4.86 13.97
C LEU A 111 -6.89 6.21 13.85
N ASN A 112 -7.25 6.84 14.98
CA ASN A 112 -7.84 8.18 14.95
C ASN A 112 -6.82 9.26 14.53
N ALA A 113 -5.56 9.14 14.92
CA ALA A 113 -4.50 10.06 14.50
C ALA A 113 -4.24 9.95 12.99
N THR A 114 -4.17 8.74 12.45
CA THR A 114 -4.06 8.47 11.01
C THR A 114 -5.26 9.05 10.26
N ALA A 115 -6.49 8.89 10.78
CA ALA A 115 -7.67 9.49 10.18
C ALA A 115 -7.57 11.03 10.08
N VAL A 116 -7.10 11.69 11.14
CA VAL A 116 -6.88 13.14 11.14
C VAL A 116 -5.78 13.54 10.15
N ALA A 117 -4.73 12.74 10.02
CA ALA A 117 -3.66 13.01 9.07
C ALA A 117 -4.17 12.94 7.62
N TYR A 118 -4.97 11.94 7.25
CA TYR A 118 -5.61 11.86 5.93
C TYR A 118 -6.59 13.02 5.67
N GLU A 119 -7.33 13.48 6.69
CA GLU A 119 -8.14 14.71 6.55
C GLU A 119 -7.28 15.96 6.33
N GLY A 120 -6.06 15.98 6.85
CA GLY A 120 -5.05 16.99 6.53
C GLY A 120 -4.66 16.96 5.06
N LEU A 121 -4.27 15.78 4.55
CA LEU A 121 -3.92 15.60 3.13
C LEU A 121 -5.06 15.96 2.19
N LYS A 122 -6.30 15.61 2.57
CA LYS A 122 -7.50 16.02 1.84
C LYS A 122 -7.55 17.54 1.67
N LYS A 123 -7.31 18.31 2.75
CA LYS A 123 -7.32 19.77 2.70
C LYS A 123 -6.19 20.33 1.83
N GLU A 124 -5.01 19.72 1.90
CA GLU A 124 -3.87 20.09 1.05
C GLU A 124 -4.20 19.88 -0.43
N VAL A 125 -4.75 18.72 -0.78
CA VAL A 125 -5.21 18.43 -2.15
C VAL A 125 -6.31 19.37 -2.60
N ASP A 126 -7.33 19.61 -1.76
CA ASP A 126 -8.43 20.53 -2.06
C ASP A 126 -7.95 21.97 -2.33
N ALA A 127 -6.81 22.36 -1.74
CA ALA A 127 -6.23 23.69 -1.89
C ALA A 127 -5.33 23.84 -3.13
N LEU A 128 -5.01 22.74 -3.82
CA LEU A 128 -4.23 22.79 -5.06
C LEU A 128 -4.99 23.54 -6.17
N ASP A 129 -4.24 24.20 -7.05
CA ASP A 129 -4.80 24.92 -8.19
C ASP A 129 -4.75 24.05 -9.46
N PRO A 130 -5.85 23.38 -9.87
CA PRO A 130 -5.85 22.51 -11.04
C PRO A 130 -5.72 23.27 -12.37
N ALA A 131 -5.85 24.60 -12.37
CA ALA A 131 -5.65 25.43 -13.56
C ALA A 131 -4.17 25.80 -13.78
N ASN A 132 -3.34 25.69 -12.74
CA ASN A 132 -1.90 25.96 -12.81
C ASN A 132 -1.09 24.67 -12.63
N GLN A 133 -0.74 24.03 -13.74
CA GLN A 133 -0.08 22.72 -13.70
C GLN A 133 1.23 22.69 -12.91
N GLN A 134 2.05 23.75 -12.99
CA GLN A 134 3.31 23.81 -12.25
C GLN A 134 3.05 23.88 -10.75
N LYS A 135 2.17 24.79 -10.30
CA LYS A 135 1.80 24.88 -8.88
C LYS A 135 1.09 23.63 -8.37
N PHE A 136 0.29 22.98 -9.22
CA PHE A 136 -0.37 21.73 -8.90
C PHE A 136 0.66 20.62 -8.64
N ALA A 137 1.62 20.47 -9.55
CA ALA A 137 2.69 19.49 -9.41
C ALA A 137 3.57 19.76 -8.17
N ASP A 138 3.93 21.02 -7.93
CA ASP A 138 4.69 21.42 -6.74
C ASP A 138 3.93 21.07 -5.45
N GLY A 139 2.63 21.40 -5.37
CA GLY A 139 1.83 21.11 -4.19
C GLY A 139 1.54 19.62 -3.98
N LEU A 140 1.57 18.79 -5.04
CA LEU A 140 1.52 17.33 -4.89
C LEU A 140 2.75 16.78 -4.15
N GLN A 141 3.89 17.50 -4.15
CA GLN A 141 5.06 17.08 -3.39
C GLN A 141 4.81 17.18 -1.88
N ASP A 142 4.14 18.23 -1.42
CA ASP A 142 3.76 18.38 0.00
C ASP A 142 2.80 17.25 0.42
N VAL A 143 1.84 16.90 -0.44
CA VAL A 143 0.92 15.78 -0.24
C VAL A 143 1.67 14.45 -0.14
N ALA A 144 2.70 14.24 -0.98
CA ALA A 144 3.54 13.04 -0.95
C ALA A 144 4.39 12.95 0.33
N ASP A 145 4.92 14.07 0.82
CA ASP A 145 5.64 14.15 2.09
C ASP A 145 4.70 13.83 3.27
N GLY A 146 3.47 14.34 3.21
CA GLY A 146 2.41 14.03 4.16
C GLY A 146 2.04 12.53 4.16
N LEU A 147 1.91 11.91 2.99
CA LEU A 147 1.71 10.45 2.86
C LEU A 147 2.89 9.66 3.45
N THR A 148 4.13 10.09 3.20
CA THR A 148 5.34 9.47 3.78
C THR A 148 5.32 9.52 5.30
N LYS A 149 4.79 10.60 5.89
CA LYS A 149 4.61 10.71 7.33
C LYS A 149 3.55 9.73 7.84
N ILE A 150 2.43 9.59 7.14
CA ILE A 150 1.38 8.62 7.49
C ILE A 150 1.91 7.19 7.42
N GLU A 151 2.67 6.83 6.38
CA GLU A 151 3.26 5.49 6.26
C GLU A 151 4.11 5.13 7.49
N LYS A 152 4.90 6.08 8.00
CA LYS A 152 5.70 5.87 9.22
C LYS A 152 4.83 5.70 10.47
N MET A 153 3.71 6.41 10.56
CA MET A 153 2.74 6.24 11.65
C MET A 153 2.09 4.85 11.59
N ASP A 154 1.64 4.46 10.39
CA ASP A 154 1.00 3.15 10.17
C ASP A 154 1.97 2.00 10.45
N GLN A 155 3.24 2.08 10.03
CA GLN A 155 4.25 1.08 10.35
C GLN A 155 4.49 0.94 11.86
N ALA A 156 4.54 2.06 12.59
CA ALA A 156 4.71 2.04 14.04
C ALA A 156 3.49 1.46 14.78
N ALA A 157 2.29 1.73 14.28
CA ALA A 157 1.05 1.20 14.83
C ALA A 157 0.88 -0.31 14.52
N LEU A 158 1.14 -0.71 13.27
CA LEU A 158 1.04 -2.11 12.82
C LEU A 158 2.04 -3.00 13.53
N ALA A 159 3.28 -2.55 13.74
CA ALA A 159 4.28 -3.36 14.44
C ALA A 159 3.77 -3.91 15.78
N LYS A 160 3.05 -3.09 16.56
CA LYS A 160 2.47 -3.51 17.86
C LYS A 160 1.31 -4.48 17.73
N LEU A 161 0.50 -4.35 16.69
CA LEU A 161 -0.65 -5.21 16.44
C LEU A 161 -0.23 -6.56 15.84
N GLU A 162 0.85 -6.57 15.07
CA GLU A 162 1.42 -7.75 14.41
C GLU A 162 2.38 -8.56 15.31
N GLU A 163 2.64 -8.08 16.52
CA GLU A 163 3.49 -8.75 17.50
C GLU A 163 2.84 -10.04 18.05
N GLY A 164 3.67 -11.07 18.20
CA GLY A 164 3.34 -12.27 18.96
C GLY A 164 2.14 -13.06 18.43
N GLU A 165 1.33 -13.56 19.36
CA GLU A 165 0.16 -14.39 19.05
C GLU A 165 -1.00 -13.58 18.47
N LEU A 166 -1.14 -12.30 18.85
CA LEU A 166 -2.19 -11.41 18.33
C LEU A 166 -2.08 -11.23 16.82
N GLY A 167 -0.87 -10.91 16.35
CA GLY A 167 -0.59 -10.79 14.92
C GLY A 167 -0.87 -12.08 14.15
N GLN A 168 -0.47 -13.23 14.71
CA GLN A 168 -0.73 -14.53 14.11
C GLN A 168 -2.22 -14.86 14.05
N ALA A 169 -2.98 -14.54 15.10
CA ALA A 169 -4.42 -14.77 15.14
C ALA A 169 -5.15 -13.92 14.09
N MET A 170 -4.85 -12.62 14.02
CA MET A 170 -5.41 -11.73 12.99
C MET A 170 -5.03 -12.18 11.57
N ALA A 171 -3.78 -12.59 11.35
CA ALA A 171 -3.30 -13.08 10.06
C ALA A 171 -3.91 -14.43 9.64
N LYS A 172 -4.61 -15.15 10.52
CA LYS A 172 -5.42 -16.33 10.15
C LYS A 172 -6.86 -15.96 9.77
N GLN A 173 -7.35 -14.79 10.17
CA GLN A 173 -8.74 -14.42 9.95
C GLN A 173 -8.97 -13.95 8.51
N PRO A 174 -9.97 -14.49 7.80
CA PRO A 174 -10.31 -14.06 6.44
C PRO A 174 -10.66 -12.56 6.34
N GLY A 175 -11.21 -11.97 7.40
CA GLY A 175 -11.61 -10.55 7.42
C GLY A 175 -10.44 -9.57 7.48
N CYS A 176 -9.28 -10.00 7.97
CA CYS A 176 -8.06 -9.19 8.05
C CYS A 176 -7.03 -9.51 6.95
N GLN A 177 -7.33 -10.46 6.06
CA GLN A 177 -6.47 -10.72 4.91
C GLN A 177 -6.41 -9.51 3.98
N LYS A 178 -5.27 -9.34 3.32
CA LYS A 178 -5.09 -8.30 2.31
C LYS A 178 -6.15 -8.47 1.21
N PRO A 179 -7.05 -7.49 1.02
CA PRO A 179 -8.04 -7.58 -0.02
C PRO A 179 -7.40 -7.32 -1.39
N THR A 180 -7.96 -7.94 -2.42
CA THR A 180 -7.81 -7.42 -3.77
C THR A 180 -8.75 -6.23 -3.91
N ALA A 181 -8.24 -5.10 -4.39
CA ALA A 181 -9.09 -3.95 -4.66
C ALA A 181 -10.14 -4.30 -5.73
N SER A 182 -11.35 -3.82 -5.51
CA SER A 182 -12.50 -4.10 -6.36
C SER A 182 -12.62 -3.10 -7.52
N VAL A 183 -11.87 -2.00 -7.47
CA VAL A 183 -11.78 -1.01 -8.54
C VAL A 183 -10.76 -1.50 -9.58
N PRO A 184 -11.14 -1.68 -10.86
CA PRO A 184 -10.21 -2.13 -11.88
C PRO A 184 -9.13 -1.06 -12.12
N PRO A 185 -7.86 -1.43 -12.36
CA PRO A 185 -6.85 -0.48 -12.79
C PRO A 185 -7.31 0.15 -14.11
N LYS A 186 -7.22 1.48 -14.23
CA LYS A 186 -7.33 2.15 -15.52
C LYS A 186 -6.12 1.69 -16.34
N THR A 187 -6.29 0.69 -17.19
CA THR A 187 -5.29 0.33 -18.18
C THR A 187 -5.15 1.49 -19.15
N SER A 188 -4.02 2.20 -19.05
CA SER A 188 -3.54 3.09 -20.10
C SER A 188 -3.63 2.34 -21.43
N GLY A 189 -4.32 2.94 -22.41
CA GLY A 189 -4.86 2.25 -23.57
C GLY A 189 -3.85 1.40 -24.32
N SER A 190 -3.94 0.08 -24.19
CA SER A 190 -3.44 -0.82 -25.21
C SER A 190 -4.55 -0.94 -26.26
N ALA A 191 -4.44 -0.11 -27.29
CA ALA A 191 -5.20 -0.28 -28.52
C ALA A 191 -4.83 -1.64 -29.13
N SER A 192 -5.57 -2.68 -28.78
CA SER A 192 -5.58 -3.92 -29.58
C SER A 192 -6.53 -3.71 -30.75
N ALA A 193 -6.08 -2.94 -31.74
CA ALA A 193 -6.64 -3.03 -33.08
C ALA A 193 -6.26 -4.42 -33.63
N SER A 194 -7.22 -5.34 -33.69
CA SER A 194 -7.10 -6.51 -34.57
C SER A 194 -7.06 -6.04 -36.02
N PRO A 195 -6.05 -6.41 -36.83
CA PRO A 195 -6.20 -6.35 -38.27
C PRO A 195 -6.96 -7.60 -38.70
N LYS A 196 -8.22 -7.42 -39.10
CA LYS A 196 -8.94 -8.44 -39.86
C LYS A 196 -8.55 -8.30 -41.33
N ALA A 197 -7.86 -9.31 -41.84
CA ALA A 197 -7.63 -9.49 -43.27
C ALA A 197 -8.95 -9.68 -44.04
N GLY A 198 -9.07 -9.07 -45.23
CA GLY A 198 -10.19 -9.30 -46.14
C GLY A 198 -10.36 -8.30 -47.30
N SER A 199 -9.49 -8.43 -48.31
CA SER A 199 -9.77 -8.38 -49.76
C SER A 199 -10.33 -7.14 -50.50
N THR A 200 -9.48 -6.66 -51.43
CA THR A 200 -9.72 -6.32 -52.86
C THR A 200 -10.78 -5.28 -53.27
N SER A 201 -10.34 -4.16 -53.85
CA SER A 201 -10.31 -3.96 -55.32
C SER A 201 -9.75 -2.58 -55.71
N SER A 202 -9.16 -2.60 -56.91
CA SER A 202 -8.49 -1.54 -57.68
C SER A 202 -9.20 -0.19 -57.71
N ASP A 203 -8.42 0.89 -57.71
CA ASP A 203 -8.43 1.79 -58.87
C ASP A 203 -7.12 2.57 -59.03
N LYS A 204 -6.90 2.95 -60.28
CA LYS A 204 -5.64 3.30 -60.94
C LYS A 204 -5.52 4.82 -61.07
N GLY A 205 -4.33 5.37 -60.81
CA GLY A 205 -4.02 6.77 -61.12
C GLY A 205 -2.57 7.09 -60.80
N ALA A 206 -1.77 7.21 -61.84
CA ALA A 206 -0.34 7.51 -61.82
C ALA A 206 -0.07 9.00 -61.62
N ASP A 207 1.06 9.36 -60.99
CA ASP A 207 2.27 9.86 -61.67
C ASP A 207 3.15 10.71 -60.74
N ALA A 208 4.46 10.43 -60.84
CA ALA A 208 5.64 11.28 -60.63
C ALA A 208 5.98 11.79 -59.21
N ASP A 209 7.23 12.05 -58.84
CA ASP A 209 8.61 11.65 -59.21
C ASP A 209 9.52 12.45 -58.26
N ALA A 210 10.72 11.93 -57.98
CA ALA A 210 11.94 12.61 -57.53
C ALA A 210 12.14 13.09 -56.06
N GLY A 211 13.34 12.74 -55.55
CA GLY A 211 14.08 13.48 -54.49
C GLY A 211 14.41 12.64 -53.25
N THR A 212 15.24 11.58 -53.30
CA THR A 212 16.72 11.53 -53.15
C THR A 212 17.30 12.02 -51.81
N ASP A 213 18.21 11.18 -51.28
CA ASP A 213 19.30 11.38 -50.31
C ASP A 213 18.92 11.45 -48.81
N ALA A 214 19.21 10.46 -47.95
CA ALA A 214 20.45 9.76 -47.58
C ALA A 214 21.24 10.43 -46.44
N ASP A 215 21.78 9.53 -45.60
CA ASP A 215 22.78 9.68 -44.53
C ASP A 215 22.29 10.23 -43.17
N ALA A 216 22.18 9.45 -42.09
CA ALA A 216 23.10 8.53 -41.40
C ALA A 216 23.97 9.22 -40.30
N ASP A 217 24.10 8.45 -39.22
CA ASP A 217 25.07 8.51 -38.12
C ASP A 217 24.88 9.49 -36.96
N ALA A 218 24.33 8.91 -35.88
CA ALA A 218 25.04 8.62 -34.63
C ALA A 218 26.10 9.60 -34.11
N ASP A 219 25.90 10.10 -32.88
CA ASP A 219 26.98 10.07 -31.90
C ASP A 219 26.46 9.93 -30.46
N SER A 220 27.16 9.07 -29.72
CA SER A 220 26.98 8.76 -28.31
C SER A 220 27.60 9.83 -27.42
N GLY A 221 27.02 10.07 -26.24
CA GLY A 221 27.65 10.95 -25.25
C GLY A 221 27.03 10.86 -23.86
N SER A 222 27.17 9.70 -23.22
CA SER A 222 27.14 9.61 -21.75
C SER A 222 28.34 10.36 -21.18
N ASP A 223 28.13 11.28 -20.24
CA ASP A 223 29.13 11.48 -19.19
C ASP A 223 28.49 11.87 -17.86
N SER A 224 28.79 11.01 -16.88
CA SER A 224 28.50 11.16 -15.47
C SER A 224 29.63 11.94 -14.82
N SER A 225 29.32 12.95 -14.00
CA SER A 225 30.21 13.41 -12.92
C SER A 225 29.47 14.34 -11.96
N GLY A 226 29.19 13.87 -10.74
CA GLY A 226 29.16 14.72 -9.54
C GLY A 226 30.45 14.50 -8.72
N PRO A 227 30.54 14.96 -7.47
CA PRO A 227 30.10 16.23 -6.87
C PRO A 227 31.33 16.98 -6.27
N SER A 228 31.17 18.24 -5.86
CA SER A 228 32.20 18.92 -5.05
C SER A 228 31.60 19.63 -3.83
N LYS A 229 32.09 19.18 -2.67
CA LYS A 229 31.84 19.67 -1.32
C LYS A 229 32.34 21.11 -1.15
N LYS A 230 31.62 21.94 -0.38
CA LYS A 230 32.25 22.97 0.45
C LYS A 230 31.66 22.93 1.85
N ALA A 231 32.56 22.75 2.80
CA ALA A 231 32.33 22.73 4.22
C ALA A 231 32.59 24.10 4.84
N SER A 232 32.06 24.24 6.07
CA SER A 232 32.60 25.01 7.19
C SER A 232 32.36 26.52 7.25
N ALA A 233 31.58 26.95 8.25
CA ALA A 233 32.16 27.51 9.48
C ALA A 233 31.11 27.73 10.59
N LYS A 234 31.39 27.15 11.76
CA LYS A 234 30.90 27.52 13.09
C LYS A 234 32.08 28.18 13.83
N PRO A 235 31.89 29.19 14.69
CA PRO A 235 31.94 29.00 16.17
C PRO A 235 30.92 29.94 16.86
N SER A 236 30.63 29.98 18.17
CA SER A 236 30.97 29.23 19.37
C SER A 236 30.00 29.67 20.49
N LYS A 237 29.90 28.83 21.51
CA LYS A 237 29.13 28.94 22.76
C LYS A 237 29.34 30.22 23.57
N LYS A 238 28.35 30.56 24.42
CA LYS A 238 28.62 30.99 25.81
C LYS A 238 27.45 30.60 26.74
N SER A 239 27.79 29.97 27.86
CA SER A 239 26.94 29.60 29.00
C SER A 239 27.14 30.56 30.19
N SER A 240 26.26 30.43 31.18
CA SER A 240 26.16 31.08 32.51
C SER A 240 25.35 32.37 32.45
N GLU A 241 24.28 32.56 33.22
CA GLU A 241 23.95 32.10 34.58
C GLU A 241 22.45 31.83 34.72
#